data_AF-A0A7Y4XXJ7-F1
#
_entry.id   AF-A0A7Y4XXJ7-F1
#
_cell.length_a   1.000
_cell.length_b   1.000
_cell.length_c   1.000
_cell.angle_alpha   90.00
_cell.angle_beta   90.00
_cell.angle_gamma   90.00
#
_symmetry.space_group_name_H-M   'P 1'
#
loop_
_entity.id
_entity.type
_entity.pdbx_description
1 polymer ?
#
loop_
_entity_poly.entity_id
_entity_poly.type
_entity_poly.pdbx_seq_one_letter_code
_entity_poly.pdbx_strand_id
1 'polypeptide(L)'
;MFFQSQSLFNLKPCCLSILLGGILLTNTPLLAAECGILHLQKTRSADIEISNSHCPKATELSLESVLELQSGSRIWLESPETTADTATFQLICQNNALSRLKIKIASPLLPWIKPLDLIECNDWVDNRLECNQTGHQGVALLCAIAQKPTNNTAQTIQLKTSLTMRSVNNQPTSPTPDVLQKLAALVKPSIALCRKIVNTPQLITLNWIIKPSGAVTNATITAAPGDKRLANCALEALENSRFPATTNDLSMTFTF
;
A
#
# COMPACT_ATOMS: atom_id res chain seq x y z
N MET A 1 3.11 -60.62 64.11
CA MET A 1 3.47 -61.23 62.81
C MET A 1 3.43 -60.13 61.76
N PHE A 2 4.55 -59.94 61.08
CA PHE A 2 4.78 -58.98 60.00
C PHE A 2 4.43 -59.61 58.64
N PHE A 3 3.78 -58.86 57.75
CA PHE A 3 3.80 -58.95 56.27
C PHE A 3 3.26 -57.60 55.79
N GLN A 4 3.99 -56.64 55.22
CA GLN A 4 4.99 -56.60 54.15
C GLN A 4 4.45 -57.09 52.79
N SER A 5 4.06 -56.14 51.93
CA SER A 5 4.30 -56.21 50.48
C SER A 5 4.18 -54.81 49.88
N GLN A 6 5.34 -54.18 49.71
CA GLN A 6 5.54 -53.04 48.81
C GLN A 6 5.78 -53.61 47.41
N SER A 7 4.96 -53.22 46.43
CA SER A 7 5.23 -53.45 45.01
C SER A 7 5.78 -52.14 44.42
N LEU A 8 7.07 -51.90 44.61
CA LEU A 8 7.79 -50.86 43.89
C LEU A 8 8.21 -51.39 42.52
N PHE A 9 7.68 -50.74 41.49
CA PHE A 9 8.06 -50.90 40.09
C PHE A 9 9.57 -50.70 39.91
N ASN A 10 10.26 -51.77 39.54
CA ASN A 10 11.63 -51.73 39.03
C ASN A 10 11.61 -51.22 37.58
N LEU A 11 11.55 -49.90 37.39
CA LEU A 11 11.89 -49.30 36.09
C LEU A 11 13.39 -49.06 36.03
N LYS A 12 14.06 -49.74 35.08
CA LYS A 12 15.49 -49.61 34.79
C LYS A 12 15.87 -48.13 34.55
N PRO A 13 16.99 -47.64 35.11
CA PRO A 13 17.43 -46.24 34.97
C PRO A 13 17.91 -45.87 33.56
N CYS A 14 17.95 -46.82 32.63
CA CYS A 14 18.45 -46.60 31.27
C CYS A 14 17.38 -46.01 30.32
N CYS A 15 16.09 -46.21 30.59
CA CYS A 15 15.01 -45.67 29.74
C CYS A 15 14.55 -44.27 30.17
N LEU A 16 14.87 -43.83 31.40
CA LEU A 16 14.45 -42.51 31.90
C LEU A 16 15.26 -41.37 31.28
N SER A 17 16.52 -41.61 30.89
CA SER A 17 17.38 -40.60 30.25
C SER A 17 16.97 -40.25 28.82
N ILE A 18 16.23 -41.13 28.13
CA ILE A 18 15.78 -40.89 26.74
C ILE A 18 14.48 -40.07 26.74
N LEU A 19 13.66 -40.15 27.79
CA LEU A 19 12.42 -39.37 27.92
C LEU A 19 12.65 -37.91 28.34
N LEU A 20 13.72 -37.59 29.08
CA LEU A 20 14.07 -36.20 29.41
C LEU A 20 14.79 -35.45 28.27
N GLY A 21 15.41 -36.15 27.32
CA GLY A 21 16.09 -35.53 26.17
C GLY A 21 15.17 -35.05 25.05
N GLY A 22 13.94 -35.58 24.97
CA GLY A 22 12.98 -35.24 23.92
C GLY A 22 12.17 -33.95 24.14
N ILE A 23 12.03 -33.50 25.39
CA ILE A 23 11.17 -32.35 25.74
C ILE A 23 11.90 -31.00 25.53
N LEU A 24 13.23 -31.02 25.43
CA LEU A 24 14.03 -29.79 25.22
C LEU A 24 14.12 -29.35 23.74
N LEU A 25 13.59 -30.12 22.79
CA LEU A 25 13.70 -29.82 21.36
C LEU A 25 12.41 -29.26 20.72
N THR A 26 11.32 -29.07 21.47
CA THR A 26 10.05 -28.55 20.91
C THR A 26 9.84 -27.04 21.11
N ASN A 27 10.82 -26.30 21.64
CA ASN A 27 10.79 -24.84 21.67
C ASN A 27 11.40 -24.24 20.40
N THR A 28 11.01 -24.72 19.22
CA THR A 28 11.14 -23.89 18.03
C THR A 28 10.05 -22.82 18.12
N PRO A 29 10.36 -21.52 18.11
CA PRO A 29 9.33 -20.49 17.95
C PRO A 29 8.71 -20.69 16.56
N LEU A 30 7.62 -21.47 16.51
CA LEU A 30 6.80 -21.70 15.33
C LEU A 30 5.95 -20.47 14.97
N LEU A 31 6.34 -19.31 15.50
CA LEU A 31 5.84 -17.98 15.18
C LEU A 31 6.97 -17.25 14.46
N ALA A 32 7.38 -17.74 13.30
CA ALA A 32 7.80 -16.82 12.26
C ALA A 32 6.54 -16.04 11.84
N ALA A 33 6.06 -15.16 12.72
CA ALA A 33 5.06 -14.17 12.39
C ALA A 33 5.59 -13.46 11.16
N GLU A 34 4.76 -13.35 10.13
CA GLU A 34 5.11 -12.67 8.87
C GLU A 34 5.48 -11.22 9.20
N CYS A 35 6.76 -10.98 9.45
CA CYS A 35 7.28 -9.69 9.83
C CYS A 35 7.69 -8.90 8.61
N GLY A 36 7.50 -7.58 8.69
CA GLY A 36 7.80 -6.69 7.59
C GLY A 36 6.71 -6.67 6.52
N ILE A 37 5.46 -7.05 6.85
CA ILE A 37 4.30 -6.79 5.97
C ILE A 37 4.19 -5.27 5.70
N LEU A 38 4.39 -4.47 6.75
CA LEU A 38 4.47 -3.02 6.69
C LEU A 38 5.56 -2.50 7.62
N HIS A 39 6.17 -1.39 7.25
CA HIS A 39 7.12 -0.65 8.06
C HIS A 39 6.54 0.68 8.52
N LEU A 40 6.58 0.95 9.82
CA LEU A 40 6.21 2.23 10.41
C LEU A 40 7.33 3.27 10.23
N GLN A 41 7.01 4.40 9.60
CA GLN A 41 7.90 5.56 9.54
C GLN A 41 7.84 6.36 10.85
N LYS A 42 8.61 5.93 11.86
CA LYS A 42 8.62 6.57 13.19
C LYS A 42 8.95 8.06 13.19
N THR A 43 9.70 8.55 12.20
CA THR A 43 10.08 9.98 12.12
C THR A 43 8.94 10.88 11.65
N ARG A 44 7.96 10.31 10.91
CA ARG A 44 6.81 11.06 10.42
C ARG A 44 5.58 10.80 11.27
N SER A 45 5.48 9.58 11.79
CA SER A 45 4.36 9.09 12.59
C SER A 45 4.48 9.56 14.04
N ALA A 46 3.42 10.13 14.59
CA ALA A 46 3.41 10.68 15.94
C ALA A 46 2.25 10.09 16.76
N ASP A 47 2.47 9.92 18.06
CA ASP A 47 1.46 9.54 19.05
C ASP A 47 0.70 8.24 18.69
N ILE A 48 1.46 7.17 18.47
CA ILE A 48 0.95 5.83 18.14
C ILE A 48 1.44 4.84 19.16
N GLU A 49 0.52 4.04 19.69
CA GLU A 49 0.83 2.85 20.47
C GLU A 49 0.66 1.61 19.60
N ILE A 50 1.66 0.71 19.62
CA ILE A 50 1.63 -0.54 18.85
C ILE A 50 1.46 -1.68 19.83
N SER A 51 0.45 -2.51 19.61
CA SER A 51 0.21 -3.75 20.34
C SER A 51 0.12 -4.93 19.39
N ASN A 52 0.30 -6.14 19.92
CA ASN A 52 0.26 -7.40 19.15
C ASN A 52 1.24 -7.46 17.95
N SER A 53 2.35 -6.72 17.99
CA SER A 53 3.45 -6.91 17.05
C SER A 53 4.42 -7.96 17.60
N HIS A 54 4.65 -9.00 16.81
CA HIS A 54 5.60 -10.08 17.14
C HIS A 54 6.96 -9.87 16.47
N CYS A 55 7.21 -8.70 15.88
CA CYS A 55 8.43 -8.45 15.16
C CYS A 55 9.59 -8.00 16.05
N PRO A 56 10.83 -8.46 15.76
CA PRO A 56 12.00 -8.10 16.54
C PRO A 56 12.35 -6.62 16.38
N LYS A 57 12.02 -6.01 15.23
CA LYS A 57 12.21 -4.59 14.99
C LYS A 57 10.93 -3.83 15.29
N ALA A 58 11.03 -2.82 16.14
CA ALA A 58 9.90 -1.98 16.53
C ALA A 58 9.32 -1.09 15.40
N THR A 59 9.92 -1.09 14.21
CA THR A 59 9.38 -0.45 13.00
C THR A 59 8.65 -1.43 12.10
N GLU A 60 8.83 -2.73 12.29
CA GLU A 60 8.20 -3.76 11.48
C GLU A 60 6.86 -4.16 12.13
N LEU A 61 5.85 -4.31 11.29
CA LEU A 61 4.52 -4.75 11.70
C LEU A 61 4.28 -6.16 11.17
N SER A 62 3.75 -7.01 12.05
CA SER A 62 3.25 -8.34 11.68
C SER A 62 1.76 -8.27 11.37
N LEU A 63 1.24 -9.35 10.81
CA LEU A 63 -0.20 -9.56 10.76
C LEU A 63 -0.77 -9.49 12.18
N GLU A 64 -2.01 -9.01 12.30
CA GLU A 64 -2.73 -8.78 13.56
C GLU A 64 -2.12 -7.72 14.50
N SER A 65 -1.02 -7.05 14.10
CA SER A 65 -0.55 -5.85 14.81
C SER A 65 -1.65 -4.80 14.87
N VAL A 66 -1.84 -4.20 16.04
CA VAL A 66 -2.85 -3.16 16.29
C VAL A 66 -2.13 -1.85 16.57
N LEU A 67 -2.46 -0.83 15.77
CA LEU A 67 -2.01 0.54 15.91
C LEU A 67 -3.14 1.34 16.57
N GLU A 68 -2.86 1.90 17.73
CA GLU A 68 -3.76 2.81 18.44
C GLU A 68 -3.31 4.25 18.18
N LEU A 69 -4.18 5.00 17.49
CA LEU A 69 -3.96 6.36 17.04
C LEU A 69 -4.60 7.33 18.04
N GLN A 70 -3.81 8.20 18.65
CA GLN A 70 -4.35 9.29 19.49
C GLN A 70 -5.19 10.27 18.65
N SER A 71 -6.03 11.07 19.31
CA SER A 71 -6.78 12.16 18.67
C SER A 71 -5.84 13.09 17.91
N GLY A 72 -6.17 13.40 16.65
CA GLY A 72 -5.37 14.29 15.80
C GLY A 72 -4.06 13.67 15.27
N SER A 73 -3.73 12.43 15.64
CA SER A 73 -2.50 11.78 15.20
C SER A 73 -2.55 11.38 13.73
N ARG A 74 -1.35 11.24 13.14
CA ARG A 74 -1.18 10.75 11.78
C ARG A 74 -0.10 9.68 11.75
N ILE A 75 -0.32 8.65 10.94
CA ILE A 75 0.55 7.49 10.81
C ILE A 75 1.00 7.36 9.35
N TRP A 76 2.23 6.90 9.15
CA TRP A 76 2.81 6.62 7.85
C TRP A 76 3.39 5.21 7.86
N LEU A 77 2.83 4.35 7.03
CA LEU A 77 3.24 2.98 6.83
C LEU A 77 3.80 2.82 5.42
N GLU A 78 4.82 2.00 5.25
CA GLU A 78 5.41 1.67 3.95
C GLU A 78 5.34 0.17 3.70
N SER A 79 5.04 -0.21 2.46
CA SER A 79 5.29 -1.57 2.00
C SER A 79 6.80 -1.85 1.99
N PRO A 80 7.25 -3.07 2.29
CA PRO A 80 8.66 -3.43 2.14
C PRO A 80 9.13 -3.20 0.71
N GLU A 81 10.36 -2.72 0.55
CA GLU A 81 11.04 -2.67 -0.74
C GLU A 81 11.28 -4.10 -1.21
N THR A 82 10.67 -4.50 -2.35
CA THR A 82 11.04 -5.76 -2.98
C THR A 82 12.17 -5.50 -3.97
N THR A 83 13.09 -6.46 -4.12
CA THR A 83 14.31 -6.34 -4.93
C THR A 83 14.07 -6.27 -6.44
N ALA A 84 12.81 -6.24 -6.88
CA ALA A 84 12.40 -5.96 -8.25
C ALA A 84 11.73 -4.58 -8.28
N ASP A 85 11.93 -3.82 -9.37
CA ASP A 85 11.36 -2.49 -9.72
C ASP A 85 9.82 -2.37 -9.59
N THR A 86 9.29 -2.76 -8.46
CA THR A 86 7.90 -2.77 -8.08
C THR A 86 7.66 -1.49 -7.32
N ALA A 87 6.63 -0.77 -7.73
CA ALA A 87 6.20 0.44 -7.05
C ALA A 87 6.06 0.17 -5.55
N THR A 88 6.86 0.86 -4.74
CA THR A 88 6.68 0.91 -3.29
C THR A 88 5.47 1.78 -3.01
N PHE A 89 4.66 1.37 -2.05
CA PHE A 89 3.45 2.07 -1.66
C PHE A 89 3.58 2.53 -0.21
N GLN A 90 3.01 3.69 0.07
CA GLN A 90 2.86 4.23 1.41
C GLN A 90 1.37 4.34 1.74
N LEU A 91 1.02 4.06 2.99
CA LEU A 91 -0.30 4.28 3.55
C LEU A 91 -0.19 5.37 4.61
N ILE A 92 -1.04 6.38 4.48
CA ILE A 92 -1.14 7.48 5.43
C ILE A 92 -2.53 7.41 6.06
N CYS A 93 -2.63 7.34 7.38
CA CYS A 93 -3.91 7.49 8.07
C CYS A 93 -3.87 8.64 9.05
N GLN A 94 -4.99 9.33 9.20
CA GLN A 94 -5.19 10.45 10.11
C GLN A 94 -6.44 10.21 10.95
N ASN A 95 -6.29 10.29 12.26
CA ASN A 95 -7.39 10.28 13.21
C ASN A 95 -7.87 11.73 13.43
N ASN A 96 -9.08 12.05 12.96
CA ASN A 96 -9.73 13.34 13.19
C ASN A 96 -10.72 13.30 14.37
N ALA A 97 -11.00 12.12 14.92
CA ALA A 97 -11.87 11.99 16.07
C ALA A 97 -11.19 12.51 17.35
N LEU A 98 -12.01 12.88 18.33
CA LEU A 98 -11.56 13.29 19.66
C LEU A 98 -11.15 12.09 20.53
N SER A 99 -11.50 10.88 20.11
CA SER A 99 -11.15 9.64 20.79
C SER A 99 -10.01 8.91 20.08
N ARG A 100 -9.38 7.99 20.80
CA ARG A 100 -8.41 7.07 20.21
C ARG A 100 -9.11 6.11 19.25
N LEU A 101 -8.45 5.79 18.15
CA LEU A 101 -8.94 4.85 17.15
C LEU A 101 -7.94 3.71 16.95
N LYS A 102 -8.44 2.49 16.77
CA LYS A 102 -7.59 1.32 16.52
C LYS A 102 -7.69 0.85 15.08
N ILE A 103 -6.53 0.60 14.50
CA ILE A 103 -6.36 0.04 13.17
C ILE A 103 -5.55 -1.25 13.29
N LYS A 104 -6.05 -2.33 12.69
CA LYS A 104 -5.37 -3.63 12.65
C LYS A 104 -4.71 -3.85 11.30
N ILE A 105 -3.51 -4.43 11.29
CA ILE A 105 -2.91 -5.04 10.09
C ILE A 105 -3.64 -6.35 9.83
N ALA A 106 -4.60 -6.34 8.91
CA ALA A 106 -5.53 -7.44 8.68
C ALA A 106 -5.17 -8.31 7.47
N SER A 107 -4.27 -7.84 6.59
CA SER A 107 -3.90 -8.55 5.38
C SER A 107 -2.44 -8.27 4.99
N PRO A 108 -1.69 -9.27 4.49
CA PRO A 108 -0.38 -9.06 3.87
C PRO A 108 -0.50 -8.38 2.49
N LEU A 109 -1.70 -8.37 1.92
CA LEU A 109 -2.02 -7.74 0.64
C LEU A 109 -2.86 -6.47 0.84
N LEU A 110 -2.83 -5.61 -0.17
CA LEU A 110 -3.68 -4.42 -0.23
C LEU A 110 -5.18 -4.79 -0.24
N PRO A 111 -6.04 -4.04 0.46
CA PRO A 111 -5.70 -3.06 1.50
C PRO A 111 -5.22 -3.74 2.78
N TRP A 112 -4.08 -3.30 3.35
CA TRP A 112 -3.45 -3.99 4.48
C TRP A 112 -4.21 -3.87 5.80
N ILE A 113 -4.98 -2.80 5.96
CA ILE A 113 -5.52 -2.40 7.26
C ILE A 113 -7.04 -2.58 7.36
N LYS A 114 -7.50 -2.79 8.59
CA LYS A 114 -8.91 -2.79 8.96
C LYS A 114 -9.12 -1.99 10.26
N PRO A 115 -9.98 -0.95 10.26
CA PRO A 115 -10.39 -0.27 11.48
C PRO A 115 -11.18 -1.22 12.40
N LEU A 116 -10.96 -1.15 13.72
CA LEU A 116 -11.61 -2.03 14.69
C LEU A 116 -12.81 -1.38 15.40
N ASP A 117 -12.68 -0.11 15.76
CA ASP A 117 -13.64 0.58 16.64
C ASP A 117 -14.62 1.49 15.89
N LEU A 118 -14.72 1.35 14.56
CA LEU A 118 -15.54 2.19 13.70
C LEU A 118 -16.65 1.37 13.06
N ILE A 119 -17.89 1.83 13.23
CA ILE A 119 -19.11 1.11 12.82
C ILE A 119 -19.40 1.36 11.33
N GLU A 120 -19.05 2.54 10.82
CA GLU A 120 -19.36 2.97 9.46
C GLU A 120 -18.07 3.35 8.73
N CYS A 121 -17.48 2.37 8.05
CA CYS A 121 -16.40 2.60 7.10
C CYS A 121 -16.93 2.37 5.69
N ASN A 122 -16.65 3.30 4.78
CA ASN A 122 -16.83 3.07 3.36
C ASN A 122 -15.88 1.95 2.90
N ASP A 123 -16.20 1.33 1.77
CA ASP A 123 -15.20 0.52 1.07
C ASP A 123 -13.99 1.39 0.68
N TRP A 124 -12.87 0.76 0.36
CA TRP A 124 -11.78 1.48 -0.28
C TRP A 124 -12.26 1.98 -1.65
N VAL A 125 -12.32 3.30 -1.79
CA VAL A 125 -12.64 4.01 -3.03
C VAL A 125 -11.50 4.98 -3.29
N ASP A 126 -10.96 4.98 -4.51
CA ASP A 126 -9.90 5.92 -4.93
C ASP A 126 -8.63 5.87 -4.05
N ASN A 127 -8.25 4.66 -3.64
CA ASN A 127 -7.15 4.40 -2.71
C ASN A 127 -7.34 5.08 -1.35
N ARG A 128 -8.57 5.48 -1.02
CA ARG A 128 -8.96 6.12 0.23
C ARG A 128 -9.94 5.26 1.00
N LEU A 129 -9.83 5.32 2.31
CA LEU A 129 -10.77 4.75 3.26
C LEU A 129 -11.21 5.87 4.19
N GLU A 130 -12.51 6.09 4.22
CA GLU A 130 -13.15 7.07 5.09
C GLU A 130 -14.10 6.33 6.03
N CYS A 131 -13.95 6.61 7.32
CA CYS A 131 -14.82 6.06 8.34
C CYS A 131 -15.40 7.18 9.21
N ASN A 132 -16.67 7.02 9.54
CA ASN A 132 -17.39 7.88 10.46
C ASN A 132 -17.47 7.22 11.84
N GLN A 133 -17.62 8.04 12.86
CA GLN A 133 -17.85 7.60 14.23
C GLN A 133 -19.16 8.18 14.73
N THR A 134 -19.98 7.35 15.38
CA THR A 134 -21.24 7.78 15.98
C THR A 134 -21.02 8.97 16.93
N GLY A 135 -21.74 10.07 16.69
CA GLY A 135 -21.61 11.29 17.49
C GLY A 135 -20.48 12.23 17.08
N HIS A 136 -19.69 11.91 16.06
CA HIS A 136 -18.71 12.81 15.46
C HIS A 136 -19.28 13.45 14.18
N GLN A 137 -19.18 14.78 14.06
CA GLN A 137 -19.54 15.48 12.83
C GLN A 137 -18.36 15.42 11.86
N GLY A 138 -18.41 14.48 10.90
CA GLY A 138 -17.44 14.35 9.82
C GLY A 138 -16.68 13.02 9.82
N VAL A 139 -15.64 12.95 8.98
CA VAL A 139 -14.80 11.76 8.79
C VAL A 139 -13.86 11.61 9.99
N ALA A 140 -14.11 10.60 10.81
CA ALA A 140 -13.35 10.28 12.02
C ALA A 140 -11.97 9.70 11.69
N LEU A 141 -11.90 8.80 10.70
CA LEU A 141 -10.64 8.23 10.21
C LEU A 141 -10.55 8.41 8.70
N LEU A 142 -9.46 9.00 8.24
CA LEU A 142 -9.12 9.10 6.83
C LEU A 142 -7.80 8.36 6.58
N CYS A 143 -7.82 7.40 5.67
CA CYS A 143 -6.65 6.67 5.22
C CYS A 143 -6.49 6.79 3.71
N ALA A 144 -5.26 6.89 3.21
CA ALA A 144 -4.95 6.97 1.79
C ALA A 144 -3.70 6.15 1.44
N ILE A 145 -3.77 5.35 0.38
CA ILE A 145 -2.64 4.62 -0.19
C ILE A 145 -2.13 5.42 -1.39
N ALA A 146 -0.82 5.65 -1.43
CA ALA A 146 -0.16 6.34 -2.53
C ALA A 146 1.13 5.60 -2.91
N GLN A 147 1.58 5.77 -4.15
CA GLN A 147 2.92 5.35 -4.52
C GLN A 147 3.94 6.20 -3.74
N LYS A 148 4.94 5.53 -3.15
CA LYS A 148 6.11 6.20 -2.58
C LYS A 148 6.92 6.77 -3.74
N PRO A 149 7.26 8.07 -3.72
CA PRO A 149 8.15 8.62 -4.72
C PRO A 149 9.45 7.83 -4.69
N THR A 150 9.79 7.13 -5.77
CA THR A 150 11.16 6.64 -5.94
C THR A 150 12.07 7.86 -5.94
N ASN A 151 13.17 7.82 -5.18
CA ASN A 151 14.25 8.82 -5.21
C ASN A 151 14.97 8.91 -6.57
N ASN A 152 14.31 8.50 -7.66
CA ASN A 152 14.54 9.08 -8.95
C ASN A 152 14.18 10.55 -8.78
N THR A 153 15.22 11.33 -8.47
CA THR A 153 15.37 12.71 -8.92
C THR A 153 14.38 12.91 -10.04
N ALA A 154 13.43 13.82 -9.83
CA ALA A 154 12.82 14.48 -10.95
C ALA A 154 14.01 15.00 -11.75
N GLN A 155 14.48 14.19 -12.71
CA GLN A 155 15.12 14.68 -13.89
C GLN A 155 14.01 15.54 -14.42
N THR A 156 14.06 16.81 -14.03
CA THR A 156 13.61 17.91 -14.84
C THR A 156 14.05 17.47 -16.22
N ILE A 157 13.10 16.97 -17.02
CA ILE A 157 13.31 16.77 -18.43
C ILE A 157 13.43 18.21 -18.91
N GLN A 158 14.62 18.79 -18.70
CA GLN A 158 15.05 19.95 -19.41
C GLN A 158 15.13 19.42 -20.82
N LEU A 159 14.07 19.69 -21.60
CA LEU A 159 14.21 19.85 -23.03
C LEU A 159 15.35 20.85 -23.21
N LYS A 160 16.58 20.35 -23.34
CA LYS A 160 17.70 21.16 -23.79
C LYS A 160 17.40 21.44 -25.26
N THR A 161 16.76 22.56 -25.51
CA THR A 161 16.66 23.20 -26.82
C THR A 161 18.06 23.71 -27.19
N SER A 162 18.94 22.80 -27.60
CA SER A 162 20.19 23.16 -28.25
C SER A 162 20.24 22.48 -29.61
N LEU A 163 19.38 22.93 -30.53
CA LEU A 163 19.63 22.76 -31.95
C LEU A 163 19.30 24.08 -32.65
N THR A 164 20.32 24.52 -33.37
CA THR A 164 20.51 25.74 -34.13
C THR A 164 19.34 26.04 -35.05
N MET A 165 18.93 27.31 -35.08
CA MET A 165 17.92 27.84 -36.01
C MET A 165 18.26 27.48 -37.46
N ARG A 166 17.45 26.59 -38.05
CA ARG A 166 17.16 26.61 -39.49
C ARG A 166 15.65 26.56 -39.65
N SER A 167 15.12 27.66 -40.17
CA SER A 167 13.72 27.84 -40.53
C SER A 167 13.24 26.69 -41.41
N VAL A 168 12.34 25.85 -40.89
CA VAL A 168 11.54 24.89 -41.66
C VAL A 168 10.18 24.77 -40.97
N ASN A 169 9.13 25.14 -41.71
CA ASN A 169 7.70 24.88 -41.50
C ASN A 169 7.24 24.50 -40.08
N ASN A 170 6.41 25.37 -39.50
CA ASN A 170 5.52 25.06 -38.38
C ASN A 170 4.54 23.96 -38.79
N GLN A 171 4.93 22.71 -38.59
CA GLN A 171 4.04 21.57 -38.61
C GLN A 171 4.01 21.03 -37.18
N PRO A 172 2.82 20.78 -36.59
CA PRO A 172 2.73 20.25 -35.24
C PRO A 172 3.37 18.87 -35.23
N THR A 173 4.58 18.76 -34.68
CA THR A 173 5.30 17.50 -34.56
C THR A 173 4.49 16.60 -33.63
N SER A 174 3.80 15.61 -34.20
CA SER A 174 3.11 14.60 -33.40
C SER A 174 4.12 13.95 -32.44
N PRO A 175 3.73 13.72 -31.17
CA PRO A 175 4.60 13.08 -30.20
C PRO A 175 5.10 11.73 -30.74
N THR A 176 6.38 11.46 -30.57
CA THR A 176 6.92 10.14 -30.95
C THR A 176 6.34 9.05 -30.04
N PRO A 177 6.20 7.81 -30.52
CA PRO A 177 5.68 6.69 -29.72
C PRO A 177 6.43 6.48 -28.39
N ASP A 178 7.73 6.75 -28.36
CA ASP A 178 8.57 6.65 -27.16
C ASP A 178 8.17 7.66 -26.07
N VAL A 179 7.81 8.89 -26.46
CA VAL A 179 7.33 9.92 -25.52
C VAL A 179 5.99 9.51 -24.93
N LEU A 180 5.08 9.01 -25.77
CA LEU A 180 3.77 8.52 -25.33
C LEU A 180 3.91 7.39 -24.31
N GLN A 181 4.82 6.44 -24.58
CA GLN A 181 5.06 5.31 -23.68
C GLN A 181 5.66 5.74 -22.33
N LYS A 182 6.58 6.72 -22.33
CA LYS A 182 7.13 7.30 -21.10
C LYS A 182 6.07 8.01 -20.26
N LEU A 183 5.15 8.74 -20.89
CA LEU A 183 4.04 9.40 -20.19
C LEU A 183 3.05 8.37 -19.62
N ALA A 184 2.72 7.32 -20.36
CA ALA A 184 1.87 6.24 -19.87
C ALA A 184 2.52 5.49 -18.68
N ALA A 185 3.86 5.35 -18.68
CA ALA A 185 4.59 4.73 -17.58
C ALA A 185 4.44 5.49 -16.25
N LEU A 186 4.14 6.78 -16.26
CA LEU A 186 3.88 7.57 -15.04
C LEU A 186 2.59 7.15 -14.33
N VAL A 187 1.58 6.72 -15.09
CA VAL A 187 0.25 6.35 -14.55
C VAL A 187 0.15 4.87 -14.25
N LYS A 188 0.95 4.04 -14.93
CA LYS A 188 0.94 2.58 -14.83
C LYS A 188 0.95 2.05 -13.37
N PRO A 189 1.75 2.59 -12.44
CA PRO A 189 1.73 2.12 -11.05
C PRO A 189 0.39 2.38 -10.34
N SER A 190 -0.24 3.53 -10.57
CA SER A 190 -1.52 3.90 -9.98
C SER A 190 -2.66 3.05 -10.54
N ILE A 191 -2.66 2.76 -11.84
CA ILE A 191 -3.63 1.83 -12.44
C ILE A 191 -3.42 0.40 -11.91
N ALA A 192 -2.16 -0.03 -11.75
CA ALA A 192 -1.86 -1.32 -11.14
C ALA A 192 -2.32 -1.40 -9.67
N LEU A 193 -2.24 -0.30 -8.93
CA LEU A 193 -2.79 -0.20 -7.57
C LEU A 193 -4.31 -0.37 -7.57
N CYS A 194 -5.02 0.34 -8.45
CA CYS A 194 -6.47 0.20 -8.60
C CYS A 194 -6.88 -1.25 -8.87
N ARG A 195 -6.17 -1.96 -9.76
CA ARG A 195 -6.42 -3.39 -10.01
C ARG A 195 -6.23 -4.26 -8.79
N LYS A 196 -5.19 -4.00 -8.00
CA LYS A 196 -4.91 -4.76 -6.77
C LYS A 196 -6.03 -4.56 -5.75
N ILE A 197 -6.48 -3.32 -5.55
CA ILE A 197 -7.54 -3.00 -4.59
C ILE A 197 -8.88 -3.61 -4.99
N VAL A 198 -9.23 -3.52 -6.29
CA VAL A 198 -10.47 -4.08 -6.83
C VAL A 198 -10.36 -5.60 -7.05
N ASN A 199 -9.16 -6.17 -6.90
CA ASN A 199 -8.84 -7.58 -7.13
C ASN A 199 -9.31 -8.09 -8.50
N THR A 200 -8.95 -7.36 -9.56
CA THR A 200 -9.37 -7.66 -10.93
C THR A 200 -8.18 -7.69 -11.89
N PRO A 201 -8.05 -8.74 -12.74
CA PRO A 201 -7.02 -8.80 -13.77
C PRO A 201 -7.41 -8.05 -15.05
N GLN A 202 -8.59 -7.42 -15.09
CA GLN A 202 -9.12 -6.79 -16.29
C GLN A 202 -8.24 -5.64 -16.80
N LEU A 203 -8.00 -5.64 -18.10
CA LEU A 203 -7.37 -4.54 -18.81
C LEU A 203 -8.38 -3.40 -18.99
N ILE A 204 -7.87 -2.17 -18.98
CA ILE A 204 -8.69 -0.98 -19.22
C ILE A 204 -8.01 -0.10 -20.27
N THR A 205 -8.82 0.46 -21.16
CA THR A 205 -8.34 1.43 -22.15
C THR A 205 -8.80 2.82 -21.77
N LEU A 206 -7.85 3.67 -21.39
CA LEU A 206 -8.06 5.06 -21.01
C LEU A 206 -7.77 5.98 -22.19
N ASN A 207 -8.62 7.00 -22.36
CA ASN A 207 -8.41 8.13 -23.25
C ASN A 207 -8.37 9.41 -22.44
N TRP A 208 -7.39 10.28 -22.67
CA TRP A 208 -7.29 11.56 -21.97
C TRP A 208 -6.52 12.61 -22.76
N ILE A 209 -6.60 13.85 -22.30
CA ILE A 209 -5.87 14.99 -22.89
C ILE A 209 -4.99 15.63 -21.80
N ILE A 210 -3.69 15.72 -22.06
CA ILE A 210 -2.75 16.47 -21.22
C ILE A 210 -2.67 17.90 -21.77
N LYS A 211 -3.03 18.88 -20.95
CA LYS A 211 -2.93 20.32 -21.26
C LYS A 211 -1.47 20.80 -21.17
N PRO A 212 -1.12 21.95 -21.79
CA PRO A 212 0.20 22.57 -21.64
C PRO A 212 0.66 22.76 -20.19
N SER A 213 -0.27 22.94 -19.25
CA SER A 213 0.00 23.02 -17.81
C SER A 213 0.43 21.70 -17.16
N GLY A 214 0.37 20.58 -17.87
CA GLY A 214 0.53 19.22 -17.32
C GLY A 214 -0.74 18.67 -16.67
N ALA A 215 -1.84 19.42 -16.65
CA ALA A 215 -3.13 18.96 -16.11
C ALA A 215 -3.84 18.00 -17.08
N VAL A 216 -4.53 17.01 -16.54
CA VAL A 216 -5.36 16.08 -17.32
C VAL A 216 -6.78 16.62 -17.47
N THR A 217 -7.35 16.47 -18.66
CA THR A 217 -8.74 16.79 -18.98
C THR A 217 -9.35 15.71 -19.89
N ASN A 218 -10.68 15.64 -19.95
CA ASN A 218 -11.43 14.71 -20.80
C ASN A 218 -11.01 13.23 -20.62
N ALA A 219 -10.72 12.84 -19.38
CA ALA A 219 -10.41 11.46 -19.04
C ALA A 219 -11.67 10.59 -19.22
N THR A 220 -11.58 9.56 -20.06
CA THR A 220 -12.67 8.63 -20.34
C THR A 220 -12.15 7.21 -20.46
N ILE A 221 -13.03 6.24 -20.23
CA ILE A 221 -12.73 4.81 -20.40
C ILE A 221 -13.46 4.32 -21.64
N THR A 222 -12.70 3.80 -22.60
CA THR A 222 -13.23 3.26 -23.87
C THR A 222 -13.60 1.79 -23.75
N ALA A 223 -12.95 1.07 -22.84
CA ALA A 223 -13.22 -0.33 -22.58
C ALA A 223 -12.92 -0.64 -21.10
N ALA A 224 -13.97 -0.97 -20.34
CA ALA A 224 -13.86 -1.65 -19.06
C ALA A 224 -14.91 -2.77 -19.05
N PRO A 225 -14.52 -4.05 -18.86
CA PRO A 225 -15.46 -5.15 -18.76
C PRO A 225 -16.22 -5.10 -17.41
N GLY A 226 -17.15 -4.17 -17.26
CA GLY A 226 -18.19 -4.21 -16.24
C GLY A 226 -17.82 -3.73 -14.83
N ASP A 227 -16.54 -3.51 -14.50
CA ASP A 227 -16.16 -3.05 -13.15
C ASP A 227 -16.09 -1.52 -13.05
N LYS A 228 -17.19 -0.91 -12.58
CA LYS A 228 -17.28 0.53 -12.30
C LYS A 228 -16.28 1.00 -11.24
N ARG A 229 -15.85 0.14 -10.31
CA ARG A 229 -14.91 0.50 -9.24
C ARG A 229 -13.50 0.67 -9.80
N LEU A 230 -13.08 -0.26 -10.67
CA LEU A 230 -11.80 -0.12 -11.37
C LEU A 230 -11.80 1.13 -12.25
N ALA A 231 -12.90 1.38 -12.94
CA ALA A 231 -13.06 2.53 -13.82
C ALA A 231 -12.91 3.86 -13.07
N ASN A 232 -13.65 4.03 -11.98
CA ASN A 232 -13.59 5.26 -11.17
C ASN A 232 -12.19 5.47 -10.58
N CYS A 233 -11.61 4.42 -9.97
CA CYS A 233 -10.26 4.49 -9.41
C CYS A 233 -9.21 4.88 -10.47
N ALA A 234 -9.31 4.33 -11.68
CA ALA A 234 -8.39 4.62 -12.77
C ALA A 234 -8.51 6.06 -13.29
N LEU A 235 -9.73 6.58 -13.43
CA LEU A 235 -9.97 7.96 -13.85
C LEU A 235 -9.43 8.94 -12.80
N GLU A 236 -9.71 8.70 -11.52
CA GLU A 236 -9.19 9.55 -10.46
C GLU A 236 -7.66 9.50 -10.33
N ALA A 237 -7.07 8.31 -10.46
CA ALA A 237 -5.62 8.15 -10.50
C ALA A 237 -4.98 8.98 -11.64
N LEU A 238 -5.66 9.05 -12.78
CA LEU A 238 -5.21 9.82 -13.94
C LEU A 238 -5.33 11.33 -13.70
N GLU A 239 -6.45 11.79 -13.14
CA GLU A 239 -6.68 13.21 -12.82
C GLU A 239 -5.71 13.76 -11.78
N ASN A 240 -5.28 12.93 -10.83
CA ASN A 240 -4.32 13.31 -9.80
C ASN A 240 -2.84 13.10 -10.23
N SER A 241 -2.60 12.57 -11.42
CA SER A 241 -1.24 12.37 -11.94
C SER A 241 -0.62 13.69 -12.40
N ARG A 242 0.68 13.86 -12.14
CA ARG A 242 1.44 15.05 -12.56
C ARG A 242 2.24 14.75 -13.82
N PHE A 243 1.85 15.35 -14.93
CA PHE A 243 2.58 15.25 -16.19
C PHE A 243 3.53 16.44 -16.37
N PRO A 244 4.65 16.25 -17.09
CA PRO A 244 5.48 17.37 -17.50
C PRO A 244 4.67 18.32 -18.40
N ALA A 245 4.97 19.62 -18.30
CA ALA A 245 4.37 20.62 -19.17
C ALA A 245 4.64 20.30 -20.65
N THR A 246 3.64 20.53 -21.49
CA THR A 246 3.70 20.31 -22.94
C THR A 246 3.52 21.63 -23.70
N THR A 247 3.91 21.67 -24.97
CA THR A 247 3.71 22.87 -25.81
C THR A 247 2.26 23.00 -26.28
N ASN A 248 1.59 21.87 -26.52
CA ASN A 248 0.22 21.79 -27.00
C ASN A 248 -0.56 20.70 -26.23
N ASP A 249 -1.87 20.72 -26.38
CA ASP A 249 -2.74 19.62 -25.92
C ASP A 249 -2.28 18.28 -26.53
N LEU A 250 -2.10 17.28 -25.68
CA LEU A 250 -1.65 15.95 -26.06
C LEU A 250 -2.77 14.94 -25.81
N SER A 251 -3.36 14.40 -26.88
CA SER A 251 -4.32 13.31 -26.76
C SER A 251 -3.61 11.98 -26.61
N MET A 252 -4.06 11.21 -25.62
CA MET A 252 -3.44 9.96 -25.20
C MET A 252 -4.51 8.87 -25.17
N THR A 253 -4.17 7.71 -25.74
CA THR A 253 -4.96 6.48 -25.61
C THR A 253 -4.02 5.35 -25.24
N PHE A 254 -4.25 4.72 -24.09
CA PHE A 254 -3.44 3.58 -23.64
C PHE A 254 -4.31 2.49 -23.03
N THR A 255 -3.94 1.25 -23.34
CA THR A 255 -4.45 0.08 -22.65
C THR A 255 -3.42 -0.34 -21.62
N PHE A 256 -3.86 -0.38 -20.36
CA PHE A 256 -3.06 -0.84 -19.24
C PHE A 256 -3.37 -2.30 -18.97
#